data_AF-F5BZN3-F1
#
_entry.id   AF-F5BZN3-F1
#
_cell.length_a   1.000
_cell.length_b   1.000
_cell.length_c   1.000
_cell.angle_alpha   90.00
_cell.angle_beta   90.00
_cell.angle_gamma   90.00
#
_symmetry.space_group_name_H-M   'P 1'
#
loop_
_entity.id
_entity.type
_entity.pdbx_description
1 polymer ?
#
loop_
_entity_poly.entity_id
_entity_poly.type
_entity_poly.pdbx_seq_one_letter_code
_entity_poly.pdbx_strand_id
1 'polypeptide(L)'
;MNLDIKKMPLGKLSKLQIAKGFEVLEEIEGAMNQKSKNSRLEELSSKFFTTIPHNFGRNRPPTINDKETVEKKKEMLMVLADIELAQTLKSETEKAQEEMIETVPHPLDQDYSSLNCRLTLMDKNTETFKIIEKYLKETGNGYRKPKIIDVWEVDRETEGRRFNENEDLENRRLLWHGTNIAVVAAILKSGLRIMPHSGGRVGRGIYFCI
;
A
#
# COMPACT_ATOMS: atom_id res chain seq x y z
N MET A 1 -4.12 3.64 -12.22
CA MET A 1 -5.34 3.85 -11.40
C MET A 1 -6.10 5.00 -12.03
N ASN A 2 -7.17 4.75 -12.79
CA ASN A 2 -7.91 5.79 -13.51
C ASN A 2 -8.89 6.51 -12.57
N LEU A 3 -8.41 6.97 -11.43
CA LEU A 3 -9.24 7.59 -10.39
C LEU A 3 -9.57 9.04 -10.76
N ASP A 4 -10.79 9.47 -10.43
CA ASP A 4 -11.20 10.87 -10.59
C ASP A 4 -10.86 11.65 -9.32
N ILE A 5 -9.66 12.21 -9.28
CA ILE A 5 -9.14 12.99 -8.14
C ILE A 5 -9.98 14.25 -7.90
N LYS A 6 -10.67 14.79 -8.91
CA LYS A 6 -11.54 15.95 -8.73
C LYS A 6 -12.81 15.58 -7.97
N LYS A 7 -13.37 14.41 -8.25
CA LYS A 7 -14.55 13.89 -7.53
C LYS A 7 -14.21 13.22 -6.20
N MET A 8 -12.97 12.73 -6.07
CA MET A 8 -12.45 12.09 -4.88
C MET A 8 -11.10 12.73 -4.50
N PRO A 9 -11.10 13.96 -3.95
CA PRO A 9 -9.88 14.57 -3.45
C PRO A 9 -9.37 13.76 -2.25
N LEU A 10 -8.05 13.71 -2.09
CA LEU A 10 -7.38 12.84 -1.10
C LEU A 10 -7.88 13.05 0.33
N GLY A 11 -8.17 14.30 0.73
CA GLY A 11 -8.71 14.62 2.05
C GLY A 11 -10.18 14.26 2.29
N LYS A 12 -10.90 13.73 1.29
CA LYS A 12 -12.29 13.24 1.44
C LYS A 12 -12.41 11.72 1.29
N LEU A 13 -11.30 11.02 1.08
CA LEU A 13 -11.28 9.58 1.02
C LEU A 13 -11.55 9.02 2.43
N SER A 14 -12.56 8.16 2.57
CA SER A 14 -12.92 7.58 3.87
C SER A 14 -12.78 6.07 3.87
N LYS A 15 -12.40 5.49 5.03
CA LYS A 15 -12.37 4.03 5.26
C LYS A 15 -13.68 3.37 4.86
N LEU A 16 -14.81 4.02 5.16
CA LEU A 16 -16.15 3.52 4.84
C LEU A 16 -16.38 3.43 3.33
N GLN A 17 -15.93 4.43 2.55
CA GLN A 17 -16.07 4.40 1.10
C GLN A 17 -15.20 3.30 0.48
N ILE A 18 -13.99 3.10 0.99
CA ILE A 18 -13.09 2.02 0.55
C ILE A 18 -13.68 0.64 0.89
N ALA A 19 -14.23 0.47 2.10
CA ALA A 19 -14.90 -0.77 2.52
C ALA A 19 -16.08 -1.10 1.61
N LYS A 20 -16.96 -0.13 1.32
CA LYS A 20 -18.05 -0.28 0.34
C LYS A 20 -17.52 -0.64 -1.05
N GLY A 21 -16.38 -0.09 -1.45
CA GLY A 21 -15.71 -0.46 -2.69
C GLY A 21 -15.34 -1.94 -2.74
N PHE A 22 -14.80 -2.49 -1.64
CA PHE A 22 -14.47 -3.91 -1.53
C PHE A 22 -15.73 -4.79 -1.55
N GLU A 23 -16.77 -4.44 -0.79
CA GLU A 23 -18.05 -5.16 -0.78
C GLU A 23 -18.63 -5.31 -2.20
N VAL A 24 -18.61 -4.23 -2.99
CA VAL A 24 -19.11 -4.28 -4.37
C VAL A 24 -18.23 -5.18 -5.26
N LEU A 25 -16.90 -5.22 -5.05
CA LEU A 25 -16.03 -6.13 -5.80
C LEU A 25 -16.27 -7.60 -5.42
N GLU A 26 -16.60 -7.89 -4.16
CA GLU A 26 -16.99 -9.24 -3.72
C GLU A 26 -18.33 -9.66 -4.32
N GLU A 27 -19.31 -8.75 -4.37
CA GLU A 27 -20.58 -8.97 -5.09
C GLU A 27 -20.33 -9.26 -6.58
N ILE A 28 -19.41 -8.54 -7.21
CA ILE A 28 -19.01 -8.75 -8.62
C ILE A 28 -18.42 -10.15 -8.78
N GLU A 29 -17.46 -10.54 -7.94
CA GLU A 29 -16.81 -11.85 -8.01
C GLU A 29 -17.81 -13.00 -7.82
N GLY A 30 -18.75 -12.86 -6.88
CA GLY A 30 -19.84 -13.82 -6.68
C GLY A 30 -20.79 -13.95 -7.89
N ALA A 31 -21.06 -12.84 -8.57
CA ALA A 31 -21.93 -12.81 -9.75
C ALA A 31 -21.28 -13.43 -11.01
N MET A 32 -19.95 -13.50 -11.10
CA MET A 32 -19.24 -14.02 -12.29
C MET A 32 -19.55 -15.49 -12.63
N ASN A 33 -19.94 -16.28 -11.63
CA ASN A 33 -20.23 -17.71 -11.78
C ASN A 33 -21.71 -18.01 -12.10
N GLN A 34 -22.57 -16.99 -12.23
CA GLN A 34 -24.01 -17.18 -12.45
C GLN A 34 -24.39 -17.25 -13.93
N LYS A 35 -25.49 -17.98 -14.24
CA LYS A 35 -25.97 -18.21 -15.63
C LYS A 35 -26.53 -16.97 -16.33
N SER A 36 -26.92 -15.92 -15.60
CA SER A 36 -27.42 -14.63 -16.14
C SER A 36 -26.60 -13.44 -15.62
N LYS A 37 -25.29 -13.49 -15.82
CA LYS A 37 -24.34 -12.55 -15.19
C LYS A 37 -24.26 -11.18 -15.85
N ASN A 38 -24.49 -11.05 -17.16
CA ASN A 38 -24.10 -9.84 -17.90
C ASN A 38 -24.82 -8.57 -17.41
N SER A 39 -26.15 -8.60 -17.28
CA SER A 39 -26.92 -7.45 -16.78
C SER A 39 -26.57 -7.11 -15.33
N ARG A 40 -26.40 -8.13 -14.48
CA ARG A 40 -26.00 -7.95 -13.08
C ARG A 40 -24.58 -7.38 -12.94
N LEU A 41 -23.64 -7.83 -13.76
CA LEU A 41 -22.27 -7.32 -13.79
C LEU A 41 -22.21 -5.87 -14.26
N GLU A 42 -23.04 -5.45 -15.22
CA GLU A 42 -23.15 -4.05 -15.64
C GLU A 42 -23.67 -3.15 -14.51
N GLU A 43 -24.70 -3.60 -13.80
CA GLU A 43 -25.27 -2.89 -12.65
C GLU A 43 -24.24 -2.74 -11.53
N LEU A 44 -23.59 -3.85 -11.15
CA LEU A 44 -22.57 -3.87 -10.10
C LEU A 44 -21.32 -3.06 -10.48
N SER A 45 -20.89 -3.12 -11.74
CA SER A 45 -19.79 -2.29 -12.24
C SER A 45 -20.14 -0.81 -12.13
N SER A 46 -21.37 -0.43 -12.49
CA SER A 46 -21.87 0.94 -12.33
C SER A 46 -21.90 1.35 -10.85
N LYS A 47 -22.37 0.47 -9.96
CA LYS A 47 -22.33 0.68 -8.49
C LYS A 47 -20.89 0.89 -8.00
N PHE A 48 -19.93 0.13 -8.51
CA PHE A 48 -18.51 0.27 -8.17
C PHE A 48 -17.96 1.64 -8.59
N PHE A 49 -18.18 2.07 -9.84
CA PHE A 49 -17.65 3.36 -10.32
C PHE A 49 -18.36 4.59 -9.74
N THR A 50 -19.60 4.43 -9.26
CA THR A 50 -20.26 5.46 -8.45
C THR A 50 -19.65 5.53 -7.05
N THR A 51 -19.35 4.38 -6.44
CA THR A 51 -18.76 4.30 -5.09
C THR A 51 -17.31 4.77 -5.09
N ILE A 52 -16.54 4.40 -6.10
CA ILE A 52 -15.13 4.73 -6.29
C ILE A 52 -15.01 5.51 -7.60
N PRO A 53 -15.04 6.85 -7.56
CA PRO A 53 -15.04 7.66 -8.77
C PRO A 53 -13.81 7.41 -9.64
N HIS A 54 -14.07 7.07 -10.90
CA HIS A 54 -13.05 6.89 -11.93
C HIS A 54 -13.21 7.91 -13.05
N ASN A 55 -12.10 8.33 -13.63
CA ASN A 55 -12.07 9.21 -14.78
C ASN A 55 -11.97 8.39 -16.07
N PHE A 56 -13.06 8.36 -16.84
CA PHE A 56 -13.14 7.72 -18.15
C PHE A 56 -13.19 8.75 -19.30
N GLY A 57 -13.01 10.04 -19.01
CA GLY A 57 -13.19 11.11 -19.99
C GLY A 57 -14.62 11.14 -20.54
N ARG A 58 -14.76 11.02 -21.87
CA ARG A 58 -16.05 10.95 -22.57
C ARG A 58 -16.56 9.53 -22.79
N ASN A 59 -15.80 8.52 -22.36
CA ASN A 59 -16.15 7.11 -22.58
C ASN A 59 -17.05 6.60 -21.45
N ARG A 60 -17.91 5.64 -21.79
CA ARG A 60 -18.70 4.90 -20.79
C ARG A 60 -17.75 4.06 -19.91
N PRO A 61 -17.98 3.98 -18.59
CA PRO A 61 -17.25 3.06 -17.72
C PRO A 61 -17.33 1.61 -18.25
N PRO A 62 -16.21 0.87 -18.29
CA PRO A 62 -16.18 -0.50 -18.78
C PRO A 62 -16.80 -1.47 -17.75
N THR A 63 -17.48 -2.50 -18.21
CA THR A 63 -17.99 -3.56 -17.33
C THR A 63 -16.84 -4.40 -16.76
N ILE A 64 -16.83 -4.61 -15.45
CA ILE A 64 -15.91 -5.51 -14.76
C ILE A 64 -16.46 -6.94 -14.87
N ASN A 65 -15.89 -7.74 -15.76
CA ASN A 65 -16.41 -9.06 -16.11
C ASN A 65 -15.37 -10.20 -16.07
N ASP A 66 -14.12 -9.89 -15.71
CA ASP A 66 -13.04 -10.84 -15.61
C ASP A 66 -12.30 -10.73 -14.26
N LYS A 67 -11.73 -11.85 -13.84
CA LYS A 67 -11.09 -11.97 -12.53
C LYS A 67 -9.83 -11.10 -12.41
N GLU A 68 -9.09 -10.90 -13.50
CA GLU A 68 -7.89 -10.09 -13.51
C GLU A 68 -8.22 -8.61 -13.25
N THR A 69 -9.29 -8.09 -13.85
CA THR A 69 -9.77 -6.73 -13.58
C THR A 69 -10.22 -6.59 -12.13
N VAL A 70 -10.94 -7.57 -11.56
CA VAL A 70 -11.33 -7.55 -10.14
C VAL A 70 -10.11 -7.46 -9.23
N GLU A 71 -9.10 -8.30 -9.43
CA GLU A 71 -7.87 -8.28 -8.62
C GLU A 71 -7.13 -6.94 -8.74
N LYS A 72 -6.99 -6.39 -9.96
CA LYS A 72 -6.43 -5.04 -10.15
C LYS A 72 -7.22 -3.96 -9.42
N LYS A 73 -8.55 -4.10 -9.33
CA LYS A 73 -9.40 -3.16 -8.57
C LYS A 73 -9.23 -3.33 -7.07
N LYS A 74 -9.09 -4.55 -6.55
CA LYS A 74 -8.78 -4.82 -5.14
C LYS A 74 -7.40 -4.24 -4.78
N GLU A 75 -6.38 -4.47 -5.59
CA GLU A 75 -5.05 -3.89 -5.42
C GLU A 75 -5.09 -2.35 -5.33
N MET A 76 -5.85 -1.72 -6.22
CA MET A 76 -6.03 -0.27 -6.18
C MET A 76 -6.73 0.19 -4.89
N LEU A 77 -7.76 -0.52 -4.41
CA LEU A 77 -8.41 -0.17 -3.14
C LEU A 77 -7.49 -0.36 -1.93
N MET A 78 -6.60 -1.36 -1.95
CA MET A 78 -5.58 -1.53 -0.92
C MET A 78 -4.62 -0.33 -0.88
N VAL A 79 -4.15 0.13 -2.04
CA VAL A 79 -3.31 1.34 -2.11
C VAL A 79 -4.07 2.57 -1.61
N LEU A 80 -5.36 2.70 -1.93
CA LEU A 80 -6.20 3.78 -1.40
C LEU A 80 -6.35 3.73 0.12
N ALA A 81 -6.46 2.54 0.72
CA ALA A 81 -6.52 2.39 2.17
C ALA A 81 -5.23 2.87 2.85
N ASP A 82 -4.07 2.57 2.24
CA ASP A 82 -2.79 3.01 2.76
C ASP A 82 -2.58 4.53 2.60
N ILE A 83 -3.07 5.11 1.51
CA ILE A 83 -3.10 6.56 1.33
C ILE A 83 -3.99 7.22 2.37
N GLU A 84 -5.17 6.68 2.65
CA GLU A 84 -6.10 7.18 3.67
C GLU A 84 -5.47 7.13 5.07
N LEU A 85 -4.73 6.06 5.38
CA LEU A 85 -3.99 5.96 6.64
C LEU A 85 -2.91 7.05 6.73
N ALA A 86 -2.16 7.28 5.66
CA ALA A 86 -1.16 8.35 5.63
C ALA A 86 -1.78 9.75 5.78
N GLN A 87 -2.96 9.99 5.19
CA GLN A 87 -3.70 11.25 5.38
C GLN A 87 -4.19 11.40 6.82
N THR A 88 -4.66 10.32 7.44
CA THR A 88 -5.10 10.33 8.84
C THR A 88 -3.94 10.71 9.76
N LEU A 89 -2.78 10.06 9.60
CA LEU A 89 -1.56 10.38 10.36
C LEU A 89 -1.20 11.87 10.24
N LYS A 90 -1.22 12.40 9.01
CA LYS A 90 -0.93 13.81 8.76
C LYS A 90 -1.94 14.76 9.42
N SER A 91 -3.23 14.42 9.38
CA SER A 91 -4.25 15.25 10.02
C SER A 91 -4.14 15.24 11.55
N GLU A 92 -3.64 14.14 12.14
CA GLU A 92 -3.38 14.03 13.57
C GLU A 92 -2.16 14.86 13.98
N THR A 93 -1.08 14.87 13.17
CA THR A 93 0.09 15.72 13.42
C THR A 93 -0.25 17.20 13.30
N GLU A 94 -0.98 17.61 12.26
CA GLU A 94 -1.43 19.00 12.07
C GLU A 94 -2.29 19.50 13.25
N LYS A 95 -3.21 18.67 13.77
CA LYS A 95 -4.01 19.03 14.95
C LYS A 95 -3.19 19.14 16.22
N ALA A 96 -2.29 18.19 16.46
CA ALA A 96 -1.39 18.23 17.60
C ALA A 96 -0.51 19.49 17.57
N GLN A 97 -0.09 19.92 16.37
CA GLN A 97 0.66 21.16 16.17
C GLN A 97 -0.12 22.40 16.59
N GLU A 98 -1.40 22.50 16.22
CA GLU A 98 -2.26 23.64 16.55
C GLU A 98 -2.56 23.75 18.07
N GLU A 99 -2.55 22.62 18.78
CA GLU A 99 -2.81 22.56 20.22
C GLU A 99 -1.57 22.87 21.10
N MET A 100 -0.36 22.88 20.53
CA MET A 100 0.89 23.14 21.26
C MET A 100 1.16 24.64 21.45
N ILE A 101 1.21 25.10 22.70
CA ILE A 101 1.29 26.54 23.05
C ILE A 101 2.73 27.05 23.24
N GLU A 102 3.68 26.21 23.68
CA GLU A 102 5.03 26.69 24.07
C GLU A 102 6.13 26.35 23.07
N THR A 103 6.25 25.09 22.67
CA THR A 103 7.27 24.65 21.71
C THR A 103 6.63 23.77 20.65
N VAL A 104 6.57 24.28 19.43
CA VAL A 104 6.05 23.56 18.27
C VAL A 104 7.23 22.87 17.56
N PRO A 105 7.32 21.52 17.57
CA PRO A 105 8.36 20.81 16.81
C PRO A 105 8.22 21.11 15.31
N HIS A 106 9.32 21.02 14.56
CA HIS A 106 9.28 21.21 13.12
C HIS A 106 8.31 20.20 12.48
N PRO A 107 7.49 20.58 11.47
CA PRO A 107 6.48 19.68 10.89
C PRO A 107 7.04 18.33 10.44
N LEU A 108 8.24 18.32 9.85
CA LEU A 108 8.91 17.06 9.45
C LEU A 108 9.24 16.14 10.63
N ASP A 109 9.59 16.70 11.80
CA ASP A 109 9.88 15.92 12.99
C ASP A 109 8.61 15.30 13.56
N GLN A 110 7.48 16.01 13.45
CA GLN A 110 6.17 15.48 13.84
C GLN A 110 5.71 14.37 12.89
N ASP A 111 5.81 14.59 11.58
CA ASP A 111 5.49 13.59 10.57
C ASP A 111 6.35 12.33 10.75
N TYR A 112 7.66 12.51 10.97
CA TYR A 112 8.58 11.40 11.26
C TYR A 112 8.19 10.68 12.56
N SER A 113 7.93 11.42 13.64
CA SER A 113 7.52 10.84 14.92
C SER A 113 6.21 10.07 14.80
N SER A 114 5.27 10.54 13.98
CA SER A 114 3.98 9.88 13.75
C SER A 114 4.12 8.47 13.16
N LEU A 115 5.23 8.18 12.48
CA LEU A 115 5.50 6.86 11.93
C LEU A 115 5.80 5.82 13.03
N ASN A 116 6.20 6.23 14.23
CA ASN A 116 6.69 5.34 15.30
C ASN A 116 7.72 4.33 14.77
N CYS A 117 8.62 4.80 13.90
CA CYS A 117 9.58 3.96 13.20
C CYS A 117 10.91 4.71 13.15
N ARG A 118 11.97 4.10 13.69
CA ARG A 118 13.31 4.67 13.63
C ARG A 118 13.90 4.42 12.26
N LEU A 119 14.32 5.49 11.58
CA LEU A 119 15.06 5.42 10.33
C LEU A 119 16.48 5.92 10.58
N THR A 120 17.48 5.12 10.22
CA THR A 120 18.89 5.51 10.31
C THR A 120 19.53 5.42 8.94
N LEU A 121 20.06 6.55 8.45
CA LEU A 121 20.74 6.58 7.17
C LEU A 121 22.02 5.74 7.26
N MET A 122 22.16 4.75 6.38
CA MET A 122 23.31 3.87 6.34
C MET A 122 24.47 4.57 5.62
N ASP A 123 25.66 4.53 6.24
CA ASP A 123 26.89 5.00 5.57
C ASP A 123 27.26 4.04 4.43
N LYS A 124 27.54 4.62 3.27
CA LYS A 124 27.91 3.95 2.02
C LYS A 124 29.21 3.14 2.14
N ASN A 125 30.05 3.47 3.12
CA ASN A 125 31.31 2.76 3.36
C ASN A 125 31.15 1.47 4.18
N THR A 126 29.98 1.25 4.79
CA THR A 126 29.72 0.06 5.62
C THR A 126 29.70 -1.23 4.80
N GLU A 127 30.06 -2.34 5.44
CA GLU A 127 30.01 -3.66 4.79
C GLU A 127 28.57 -4.03 4.41
N THR A 128 27.60 -3.72 5.27
CA THR A 128 26.18 -3.95 5.02
C THR A 128 25.71 -3.23 3.75
N PHE A 129 26.13 -1.98 3.52
CA PHE A 129 25.78 -1.25 2.30
C PHE A 129 26.33 -1.95 1.05
N LYS A 130 27.59 -2.41 1.10
CA LYS A 130 28.22 -3.15 -0.01
C LYS A 130 27.51 -4.48 -0.29
N ILE A 131 27.04 -5.18 0.75
CA ILE A 131 26.23 -6.40 0.61
C ILE A 131 24.93 -6.09 -0.13
N ILE A 132 24.22 -5.01 0.24
CA ILE A 132 22.97 -4.59 -0.42
C ILE A 132 23.23 -4.19 -1.88
N GLU A 133 24.29 -3.42 -2.13
CA GLU A 133 24.69 -3.01 -3.49
C GLU A 133 25.02 -4.22 -4.36
N LYS A 134 25.79 -5.16 -3.84
CA LYS A 134 26.09 -6.43 -4.51
C LYS A 134 24.81 -7.22 -4.77
N TYR A 135 23.93 -7.33 -3.77
CA TYR A 135 22.68 -8.07 -3.93
C TYR A 135 21.82 -7.49 -5.05
N LEU A 136 21.64 -6.16 -5.09
CA LEU A 136 20.92 -5.48 -6.17
C LEU A 136 21.59 -5.67 -7.54
N LYS A 137 22.92 -5.63 -7.60
CA LYS A 137 23.67 -5.79 -8.84
C LYS A 137 23.54 -7.19 -9.42
N GLU A 138 23.60 -8.21 -8.58
CA GLU A 138 23.56 -9.61 -9.00
C GLU A 138 22.14 -10.10 -9.31
N THR A 139 21.10 -9.57 -8.65
CA THR A 139 19.70 -9.96 -8.93
C THR A 139 18.91 -8.96 -9.77
N GLY A 140 19.49 -7.80 -10.06
CA GLY A 140 18.89 -6.77 -10.90
C GLY A 140 18.71 -7.22 -12.36
N ASN A 141 17.63 -6.76 -12.99
CA ASN A 141 17.37 -7.06 -14.40
C ASN A 141 18.39 -6.36 -15.31
N GLY A 142 19.01 -7.10 -16.24
CA GLY A 142 19.97 -6.57 -17.22
C GLY A 142 19.43 -5.41 -18.07
N TYR A 143 18.11 -5.33 -18.30
CA TYR A 143 17.47 -4.27 -19.09
C TYR A 143 17.25 -2.96 -18.34
N ARG A 144 17.11 -3.00 -17.00
CA ARG A 144 16.89 -1.82 -16.16
C ARG A 144 17.70 -1.98 -14.89
N LYS A 145 18.78 -1.20 -14.80
CA LYS A 145 19.69 -1.21 -13.65
C LYS A 145 19.30 -0.10 -12.68
N PRO A 146 18.53 -0.38 -11.62
CA PRO A 146 18.24 0.62 -10.59
C PRO A 146 19.55 1.06 -9.94
N LYS A 147 19.65 2.36 -9.63
CA LYS A 147 20.77 2.94 -8.90
C LYS A 147 20.34 3.22 -7.47
N ILE A 148 21.11 2.72 -6.51
CA ILE A 148 20.92 3.06 -5.10
C ILE A 148 21.28 4.53 -4.91
N ILE A 149 20.35 5.31 -4.36
CA ILE A 149 20.61 6.69 -3.94
C ILE A 149 21.03 6.66 -2.49
N ASP A 150 20.18 6.08 -1.65
CA ASP A 150 20.31 5.99 -0.20
C ASP A 150 19.74 4.66 0.30
N VAL A 151 20.21 4.24 1.48
CA VAL A 151 19.72 3.06 2.20
C VAL A 151 19.43 3.50 3.63
N TRP A 152 18.23 3.20 4.11
CA TRP A 152 17.86 3.44 5.50
C TRP A 152 17.68 2.10 6.20
N GLU A 153 18.31 1.97 7.36
CA GLU A 153 17.95 0.96 8.33
C GLU A 153 16.61 1.33 8.96
N VAL A 154 15.69 0.37 8.99
CA VAL A 154 14.31 0.55 9.47
C VAL A 154 14.14 -0.29 10.72
N ASP A 155 13.90 0.37 11.85
CA ASP A 155 13.61 -0.30 13.13
C ASP A 155 12.25 0.15 13.67
N ARG A 156 11.31 -0.80 13.71
CA ARG A 156 9.96 -0.61 14.23
C ARG A 156 9.85 -1.23 15.61
N GLU A 157 9.44 -0.40 16.58
CA GLU A 157 9.48 -0.70 18.01
C GLU A 157 8.89 -2.06 18.42
N THR A 158 7.79 -2.48 17.78
CA THR A 158 7.10 -3.74 18.11
C THR A 158 7.53 -4.94 17.26
N GLU A 159 8.18 -4.71 16.12
CA GLU A 159 8.42 -5.77 15.15
C GLU A 159 9.53 -6.72 15.58
N GLY A 160 10.61 -6.20 16.17
CA GLY A 160 11.68 -7.03 16.70
C GLY A 160 11.16 -8.05 17.72
N ARG A 161 10.33 -7.62 18.68
CA ARG A 161 9.74 -8.50 19.69
C ARG A 161 8.88 -9.61 19.06
N ARG A 162 7.99 -9.26 18.13
CA ARG A 162 7.11 -10.22 17.44
C ARG A 162 7.89 -11.17 16.55
N PHE A 163 8.96 -10.68 15.90
CA PHE A 163 9.77 -11.49 15.00
C PHE A 163 10.65 -12.50 15.77
N ASN A 164 11.10 -12.15 16.98
CA ASN A 164 11.88 -13.04 17.86
C ASN A 164 11.12 -14.29 18.30
N GLU A 165 9.77 -14.30 18.28
CA GLU A 165 8.99 -15.53 18.53
C GLU A 165 9.32 -16.65 17.54
N ASN A 166 9.90 -16.30 16.39
CA ASN A 166 10.29 -17.24 15.35
C ASN A 166 11.80 -17.49 15.32
N GLU A 167 12.59 -17.08 16.33
CA GLU A 167 14.07 -17.08 16.36
C GLU A 167 14.69 -18.45 16.01
N ASP A 168 14.03 -19.54 16.40
CA ASP A 168 14.47 -20.91 16.16
C ASP A 168 14.37 -21.38 14.69
N LEU A 169 13.75 -20.61 13.80
CA LEU A 169 13.67 -20.95 12.37
C LEU A 169 15.02 -20.74 11.67
N GLU A 170 15.57 -21.81 11.07
CA GLU A 170 16.91 -21.81 10.46
C GLU A 170 17.00 -21.08 9.10
N ASN A 171 15.97 -21.19 8.24
CA ASN A 171 16.02 -20.68 6.85
C ASN A 171 15.62 -19.19 6.75
N ARG A 172 16.45 -18.32 7.31
CA ARG A 172 16.27 -16.86 7.23
C ARG A 172 16.89 -16.30 5.96
N ARG A 173 16.14 -15.47 5.24
CA ARG A 173 16.60 -14.84 4.00
C ARG A 173 16.25 -13.36 3.98
N LEU A 174 17.19 -12.55 3.49
CA LEU A 174 16.93 -11.17 3.10
C LEU A 174 16.34 -11.17 1.68
N LEU A 175 15.13 -10.64 1.53
CA LEU A 175 14.39 -10.66 0.26
C LEU A 175 13.85 -9.27 -0.07
N TRP A 176 13.63 -9.02 -1.36
CA TRP A 176 13.09 -7.75 -1.84
C TRP A 176 11.57 -7.71 -1.71
N HIS A 177 11.04 -6.56 -1.32
CA HIS A 177 9.62 -6.22 -1.41
C HIS A 177 9.48 -4.88 -2.14
N GLY A 178 9.15 -4.92 -3.43
CA GLY A 178 8.91 -3.72 -4.22
C GLY A 178 7.54 -3.13 -3.90
N THR A 179 7.47 -1.82 -3.66
CA THR A 179 6.21 -1.14 -3.32
C THR A 179 6.09 0.24 -3.97
N ASN A 180 4.87 0.77 -4.03
CA ASN A 180 4.60 2.12 -4.50
C ASN A 180 4.93 3.13 -3.39
N ILE A 181 5.53 4.28 -3.73
CA ILE A 181 5.83 5.35 -2.77
C ILE A 181 4.60 5.78 -1.95
N ALA A 182 3.41 5.71 -2.55
CA ALA A 182 2.15 6.08 -1.91
C ALA A 182 1.81 5.26 -0.65
N VAL A 183 2.39 4.07 -0.49
CA VAL A 183 2.10 3.18 0.66
C VAL A 183 3.27 3.08 1.65
N VAL A 184 4.41 3.73 1.37
CA VAL A 184 5.61 3.63 2.21
C VAL A 184 5.34 4.11 3.63
N ALA A 185 4.66 5.25 3.81
CA ALA A 185 4.30 5.76 5.14
C ALA A 185 3.45 4.75 5.93
N ALA A 186 2.49 4.09 5.27
CA ALA A 186 1.65 3.07 5.90
C ALA A 186 2.45 1.82 6.30
N ILE A 187 3.40 1.39 5.45
CA ILE A 187 4.30 0.27 5.74
C ILE A 187 5.25 0.62 6.90
N LEU A 188 5.78 1.84 6.96
CA LEU A 188 6.64 2.26 8.07
C LEU A 188 5.85 2.30 9.39
N LYS A 189 4.61 2.79 9.37
CA LYS A 189 3.75 2.84 10.56
C LYS A 189 3.29 1.47 11.04
N SER A 190 2.79 0.64 10.13
CA SER A 190 2.01 -0.57 10.47
C SER A 190 2.68 -1.89 10.07
N GLY A 191 3.75 -1.80 9.29
CA GLY A 191 4.41 -2.93 8.67
C GLY A 191 3.76 -3.48 7.43
N LEU A 192 4.43 -4.50 6.88
CA LEU A 192 3.86 -5.34 5.83
C LEU A 192 2.70 -6.14 6.43
N ARG A 193 1.52 -5.98 5.85
CA ARG A 193 0.26 -6.55 6.34
C ARG A 193 -0.36 -7.47 5.29
N ILE A 194 -0.94 -8.57 5.75
CA ILE A 194 -1.85 -9.38 4.92
C ILE A 194 -3.22 -8.70 4.99
N MET A 195 -3.56 -7.97 3.94
CA MET A 195 -4.87 -7.29 3.86
C MET A 195 -5.98 -8.32 3.63
N PRO A 196 -7.20 -8.14 4.18
CA PRO A 196 -8.29 -9.12 4.07
C PRO A 196 -8.62 -9.55 2.63
N HIS A 197 -8.59 -8.58 1.71
CA HIS A 197 -8.84 -8.77 0.27
C HIS A 197 -7.54 -8.82 -0.56
N SER A 198 -6.39 -9.02 0.09
CA SER A 198 -5.14 -9.28 -0.64
C SER A 198 -5.23 -10.61 -1.37
N GLY A 199 -4.48 -10.74 -2.45
CA GLY A 199 -4.50 -11.91 -3.31
C GLY A 199 -3.30 -11.90 -4.24
N GLY A 200 -3.16 -12.95 -5.02
CA GLY A 200 -2.10 -13.09 -5.99
C GLY A 200 -1.94 -14.54 -6.42
N ARG A 201 -0.90 -14.81 -7.20
CA ARG A 201 -0.66 -16.15 -7.78
C ARG A 201 -0.50 -17.26 -6.74
N VAL A 202 -0.07 -16.93 -5.51
CA VAL A 202 0.13 -17.88 -4.41
C VAL A 202 -0.79 -17.62 -3.21
N GLY A 203 -1.93 -16.95 -3.43
CA GLY A 203 -2.97 -16.79 -2.42
C GLY A 203 -2.84 -15.51 -1.59
N ARG A 204 -3.12 -15.60 -0.28
CA ARG A 204 -3.14 -14.44 0.63
C ARG A 204 -1.89 -14.47 1.49
N GLY A 205 -1.02 -13.47 1.35
CA GLY A 205 0.25 -13.44 2.04
C GLY A 205 1.06 -12.19 1.76
N ILE A 206 2.26 -12.15 2.33
CA ILE A 206 3.25 -11.10 2.04
C ILE A 206 4.18 -11.65 0.97
N TYR A 207 4.32 -10.89 -0.12
CA TYR A 207 5.04 -11.31 -1.30
C TYR A 207 6.44 -10.74 -1.32
N PHE A 208 7.42 -11.59 -1.60
CA PHE A 208 8.83 -11.22 -1.71
C PHE A 208 9.42 -11.75 -3.02
N CYS A 209 10.51 -11.14 -3.48
CA CYS A 209 11.29 -11.63 -4.61
C CYS A 209 12.79 -11.67 -4.28
N ILE A 210 13.52 -12.42 -5.11
CA ILE A 210 14.99 -12.51 -5.11
C ILE A 210 15.49 -11.66 -6.28
#